data_AF-A0A497DN26-F1
#
_entry.id   AF-A0A497DN26-F1
#
_cell.length_a   1.000
_cell.length_b   1.000
_cell.length_c   1.000
_cell.angle_alpha   90.00
_cell.angle_beta   90.00
_cell.angle_gamma   90.00
#
_symmetry.space_group_name_H-M   'P 1'
#
loop_
_entity.id
_entity.type
_entity.pdbx_description
1 polymer ?
#
loop_
_entity_poly.entity_id
_entity_poly.type
_entity_poly.pdbx_seq_one_letter_code
_entity_poly.pdbx_strand_id
1 'polypeptide(L)'
;MYEWQNEYKKPVKFSTLRKYVELYSETDLFAKLSKVGLKLSAEVLFYVMLLYYLLSDKSVPLRNKLIITAALGYFILPTDLIADFIPVLGFSDDAAFLSYAISTVSSAITPEIKKRAKEKIDELFEPDVVAEPSKPKSISK
;
A
#
# COMPACT_ATOMS: atom_id res chain seq x y z
N MET A 1 -19.14 -4.83 -19.14
CA MET A 1 -18.00 -4.96 -18.21
C MET A 1 -17.11 -3.70 -18.22
N TYR A 2 -17.66 -2.49 -17.96
CA TYR A 2 -16.90 -1.23 -17.80
C TYR A 2 -17.77 -0.14 -17.14
N GLU A 3 -18.38 -0.42 -15.99
CA GLU A 3 -19.16 0.59 -15.23
C GLU A 3 -18.44 1.09 -13.97
N TRP A 4 -17.48 0.30 -13.45
CA TRP A 4 -16.79 0.59 -12.19
C TRP A 4 -15.75 1.72 -12.26
N GLN A 5 -15.17 2.06 -13.41
CA GLN A 5 -14.14 3.11 -13.47
C GLN A 5 -14.69 4.55 -13.31
N ASN A 6 -16.00 4.76 -13.44
CA ASN A 6 -16.60 6.09 -13.38
C ASN A 6 -16.95 6.55 -11.95
N GLU A 7 -17.16 5.64 -11.01
CA GLU A 7 -17.51 5.98 -9.62
C GLU A 7 -16.32 6.59 -8.86
N TYR A 8 -15.09 6.22 -9.22
CA TYR A 8 -13.83 6.67 -8.61
C TYR A 8 -13.33 8.05 -9.09
N LYS A 9 -14.07 8.73 -9.97
CA LYS A 9 -13.76 10.11 -10.38
C LYS A 9 -14.26 11.18 -9.41
N LYS A 10 -15.06 10.81 -8.40
CA LYS A 10 -15.44 11.76 -7.34
C LYS A 10 -14.20 12.07 -6.50
N PRO A 11 -13.76 13.33 -6.39
CA PRO A 11 -12.57 13.66 -5.63
C PRO A 11 -12.81 13.30 -4.15
N VAL A 12 -11.89 12.52 -3.57
CA VAL A 12 -11.88 12.28 -2.13
C VAL A 12 -11.81 13.63 -1.43
N LYS A 13 -12.76 13.88 -0.51
CA LYS A 13 -12.83 15.15 0.21
C LYS A 13 -11.54 15.37 1.00
N PHE A 14 -10.99 16.58 0.92
CA PHE A 14 -9.76 16.94 1.65
C PHE A 14 -9.88 16.71 3.16
N SER A 15 -11.04 17.04 3.75
CA SER A 15 -11.33 16.79 5.17
C SER A 15 -11.19 15.33 5.57
N THR A 16 -11.49 14.41 4.65
CA THR A 16 -11.37 12.97 4.88
C THR A 16 -9.92 12.52 4.75
N LEU A 17 -9.22 12.94 3.70
CA LEU A 17 -7.78 12.65 3.54
C LEU A 17 -6.99 13.12 4.76
N ARG A 18 -7.29 14.33 5.26
CA ARG A 18 -6.61 14.92 6.42
C ARG A 18 -6.68 14.02 7.66
N LYS A 19 -7.84 13.43 7.96
CA LYS A 19 -7.99 12.51 9.11
C LYS A 19 -7.00 11.34 9.02
N TYR A 20 -6.85 10.76 7.85
CA TYR A 20 -5.93 9.63 7.65
C TYR A 20 -4.46 10.07 7.60
N VAL A 21 -4.19 11.26 7.06
CA VAL A 21 -2.84 11.83 7.08
C VAL A 21 -2.35 12.01 8.51
N GLU A 22 -3.22 12.47 9.42
CA GLU A 22 -2.90 12.65 10.84
C GLU A 22 -2.65 11.33 11.59
N LEU A 23 -3.10 10.20 11.03
CA LEU A 23 -2.91 8.85 11.59
C LEU A 23 -1.64 8.17 11.09
N TYR A 24 -1.00 8.70 10.06
CA TYR A 24 0.21 8.10 9.52
C TYR A 24 1.42 8.42 10.39
N SER A 25 2.13 7.38 10.82
CA SER A 25 3.51 7.48 11.27
C SER A 25 4.32 6.32 10.71
N GLU A 26 5.60 6.57 10.43
CA GLU A 26 6.52 5.53 9.96
C GLU A 26 6.68 4.40 11.00
N THR A 27 6.74 4.76 12.28
CA THR A 27 6.84 3.81 13.39
C THR A 27 5.62 2.89 13.45
N ASP A 28 4.41 3.43 13.36
CA ASP A 28 3.19 2.63 13.41
C ASP A 28 3.00 1.78 12.16
N LEU A 29 3.46 2.27 10.99
CA LEU A 29 3.49 1.50 9.75
C LEU A 29 4.33 0.23 9.92
N PHE A 30 5.57 0.38 10.39
CA PHE A 30 6.44 -0.79 10.58
C PHE A 30 5.96 -1.67 11.73
N ALA A 31 5.42 -1.12 12.82
CA ALA A 31 4.80 -1.91 13.89
C ALA A 31 3.62 -2.74 13.37
N LYS A 32 2.76 -2.15 12.53
CA LYS A 32 1.67 -2.86 11.84
C LYS A 32 2.23 -3.97 10.95
N LEU A 33 3.21 -3.66 10.09
CA LEU A 33 3.83 -4.65 9.19
C LEU A 33 4.49 -5.80 9.94
N SER A 34 5.19 -5.56 11.04
CA SER A 34 5.76 -6.65 11.86
C SER A 34 4.67 -7.50 12.52
N LYS A 35 3.54 -6.89 12.92
CA LYS A 35 2.43 -7.60 13.56
C LYS A 35 1.59 -8.43 12.60
N VAL A 36 1.37 -7.94 11.38
CA VAL A 36 0.45 -8.56 10.41
C VAL A 36 1.14 -9.08 9.14
N GLY A 37 2.42 -8.81 8.93
CA GLY A 37 3.07 -8.99 7.64
C GLY A 37 3.12 -10.42 7.15
N LEU A 38 3.31 -11.40 8.04
CA LEU A 38 3.23 -12.83 7.71
C LEU A 38 1.81 -13.29 7.30
N LYS A 39 0.77 -12.48 7.56
CA LYS A 39 -0.62 -12.74 7.20
C LYS A 39 -1.07 -11.97 5.95
N LEU A 40 -0.27 -11.00 5.49
CA LEU A 40 -0.58 -10.22 4.29
C LEU A 40 -0.05 -10.94 3.05
N SER A 41 -0.71 -10.72 1.91
CA SER A 41 -0.17 -11.19 0.63
C SER A 41 1.09 -10.39 0.27
N ALA A 42 2.03 -11.03 -0.43
CA ALA A 42 3.24 -10.36 -0.93
C ALA A 42 2.91 -9.13 -1.80
N GLU A 43 1.79 -9.15 -2.51
CA GLU A 43 1.31 -8.02 -3.31
C GLU A 43 0.94 -6.81 -2.45
N VAL A 44 0.23 -6.99 -1.34
CA VAL A 44 -0.14 -5.90 -0.43
C VAL A 44 1.11 -5.30 0.22
N LEU A 45 2.04 -6.15 0.70
CA LEU A 45 3.32 -5.70 1.24
C LEU A 45 4.09 -4.86 0.22
N PHE A 46 4.11 -5.32 -1.04
CA PHE A 46 4.74 -4.62 -2.14
C PHE A 46 4.11 -3.25 -2.42
N TYR A 47 2.78 -3.14 -2.46
CA TYR A 47 2.11 -1.85 -2.65
C TYR A 47 2.34 -0.89 -1.50
N VAL A 48 2.30 -1.37 -0.25
CA VAL A 48 2.61 -0.55 0.93
C VAL A 48 4.04 0.00 0.85
N MET A 49 5.02 -0.83 0.48
CA MET A 49 6.41 -0.39 0.32
C MET A 49 6.63 0.54 -0.86
N LEU A 50 5.95 0.32 -2.00
CA LEU A 50 5.99 1.27 -3.12
C LEU A 50 5.51 2.66 -2.70
N LEU A 51 4.36 2.71 -2.03
CA LEU A 51 3.77 3.95 -1.53
C LEU A 51 4.69 4.64 -0.51
N TYR A 52 5.27 3.88 0.42
CA TYR A 52 6.25 4.37 1.38
C TYR A 52 7.45 5.06 0.69
N TYR A 53 8.08 4.42 -0.30
CA TYR A 53 9.21 5.03 -1.01
C TYR A 53 8.81 6.24 -1.87
N LEU A 54 7.60 6.25 -2.43
CA LEU A 54 7.10 7.36 -3.23
C LEU A 54 6.81 8.62 -2.41
N LEU A 55 6.57 8.52 -1.09
CA LEU A 55 6.44 9.70 -0.23
C LEU A 55 7.69 10.58 -0.26
N SER A 56 8.86 9.95 -0.31
CA SER A 56 10.17 10.62 -0.32
C SER A 56 10.61 11.05 -1.72
N ASP A 57 9.92 10.62 -2.78
CA ASP A 57 10.27 10.96 -4.15
C ASP A 57 9.87 12.41 -4.49
N LYS A 58 10.80 13.18 -5.07
CA LYS A 58 10.58 14.60 -5.42
C LYS A 58 9.71 14.80 -6.66
N SER A 59 9.60 13.79 -7.52
CA SER A 59 8.76 13.81 -8.72
C SER A 59 7.27 13.68 -8.41
N VAL A 60 6.92 13.21 -7.21
CA VAL A 60 5.53 13.02 -6.78
C VAL A 60 4.94 14.36 -6.32
N PRO A 61 3.86 14.86 -6.96
CA PRO A 61 3.22 16.10 -6.55
C PRO A 61 2.65 16.03 -5.13
N LEU A 62 2.63 17.17 -4.41
CA LEU A 62 2.17 17.22 -3.02
C LEU A 62 0.77 16.63 -2.82
N ARG A 63 -0.15 16.88 -3.77
CA ARG A 63 -1.51 16.32 -3.73
C ARG A 63 -1.50 14.79 -3.72
N ASN A 64 -0.61 14.18 -4.50
CA ASN A 64 -0.51 12.72 -4.57
C ASN A 64 0.17 12.17 -3.32
N LYS A 65 1.14 12.90 -2.75
CA LYS A 65 1.71 12.54 -1.44
C LYS A 65 0.66 12.52 -0.34
N LEU A 66 -0.26 13.49 -0.30
CA LEU A 66 -1.38 13.47 0.66
C LEU A 66 -2.27 12.24 0.49
N ILE A 67 -2.53 11.80 -0.74
CA ILE A 67 -3.31 10.58 -1.02
C ILE A 67 -2.55 9.34 -0.54
N ILE A 68 -1.24 9.27 -0.81
CA ILE A 68 -0.37 8.19 -0.35
C ILE A 68 -0.37 8.13 1.19
N THR A 69 -0.10 9.25 1.85
CA THR A 69 -0.06 9.34 3.32
C THR A 69 -1.41 8.95 3.92
N ALA A 70 -2.52 9.37 3.33
CA ALA A 70 -3.85 8.95 3.74
C ALA A 70 -4.05 7.43 3.59
N ALA A 71 -3.62 6.82 2.47
CA ALA A 71 -3.75 5.38 2.26
C ALA A 71 -2.90 4.57 3.26
N LEU A 72 -1.69 5.03 3.56
CA LEU A 72 -0.83 4.41 4.57
C LEU A 72 -1.38 4.59 6.00
N GLY A 73 -1.89 5.78 6.33
CA GLY A 73 -2.56 6.04 7.61
C GLY A 73 -3.81 5.19 7.80
N TYR A 74 -4.58 4.98 6.73
CA TYR A 74 -5.71 4.06 6.73
C TYR A 74 -5.26 2.60 6.99
N PHE A 75 -4.18 2.14 6.32
CA PHE A 75 -3.64 0.78 6.50
C PHE A 75 -3.14 0.50 7.94
N ILE A 76 -2.64 1.52 8.64
CA ILE A 76 -2.18 1.41 10.03
C ILE A 76 -3.34 1.09 10.98
N LEU A 77 -4.55 1.59 10.69
CA LEU A 77 -5.69 1.43 11.60
C LEU A 77 -5.95 -0.05 11.93
N PRO A 78 -6.25 -0.37 13.21
CA PRO A 78 -6.87 -1.64 13.55
C PRO A 78 -8.18 -1.77 12.80
N THR A 79 -8.47 -2.95 12.27
CA THR A 79 -9.71 -3.21 11.52
C THR A 79 -10.96 -2.90 12.37
N ASP A 80 -10.86 -3.08 13.69
CA ASP A 80 -11.90 -2.76 14.67
C ASP A 80 -12.17 -1.25 14.85
N LEU A 81 -11.19 -0.37 14.56
CA LEU A 81 -11.36 1.09 14.69
C LEU A 81 -11.94 1.76 13.42
N ILE A 82 -12.04 1.03 12.30
CA ILE A 82 -12.53 1.59 11.03
C ILE A 82 -14.03 1.97 11.15
N ALA A 83 -14.82 1.12 11.81
CA ALA A 83 -16.27 1.31 11.96
C ALA A 83 -16.62 2.53 12.84
N ASP A 84 -15.81 2.83 13.86
CA ASP A 84 -16.10 3.89 14.82
C ASP A 84 -15.67 5.28 14.33
N PHE A 85 -14.62 5.37 13.51
CA PHE A 85 -14.07 6.67 13.12
C PHE A 85 -14.73 7.29 11.89
N ILE A 86 -15.28 6.48 10.96
CA ILE A 86 -15.86 6.98 9.71
C ILE A 86 -17.11 6.19 9.31
N PRO A 87 -18.30 6.64 9.73
CA PRO A 87 -19.54 6.12 9.16
C PRO A 87 -19.62 6.58 7.70
N VAL A 88 -19.57 5.63 6.77
CA VAL A 88 -19.69 5.82 5.31
C VAL A 88 -18.42 6.36 4.63
N LEU A 89 -17.51 5.43 4.32
CA LEU A 89 -16.63 5.53 3.16
C LEU A 89 -16.89 4.36 2.21
N GLY A 90 -16.97 4.64 0.91
CA GLY A 90 -17.17 3.64 -0.14
C GLY A 90 -15.94 2.78 -0.47
N PHE A 91 -14.90 2.83 0.35
CA PHE A 91 -13.77 1.90 0.28
C PHE A 91 -14.01 0.80 1.32
N SER A 92 -14.90 -0.14 0.99
CA SER A 92 -15.27 -1.26 1.85
C SER A 92 -14.19 -2.36 1.93
N ASP A 93 -13.06 -2.18 1.24
CA ASP A 93 -11.97 -3.15 1.11
C ASP A 93 -10.62 -2.43 1.21
N ASP A 94 -9.77 -2.84 2.17
CA ASP A 94 -8.49 -2.17 2.48
C ASP A 94 -7.53 -2.16 1.27
N ALA A 95 -7.66 -3.16 0.40
CA ALA A 95 -6.91 -3.24 -0.84
C ALA A 95 -7.32 -2.16 -1.86
N ALA A 96 -8.60 -1.78 -1.90
CA ALA A 96 -9.12 -0.82 -2.89
C ALA A 96 -8.50 0.56 -2.72
N PHE A 97 -8.32 1.04 -1.47
CA PHE A 97 -7.73 2.36 -1.25
C PHE A 97 -6.22 2.38 -1.55
N LEU A 98 -5.50 1.31 -1.22
CA LEU A 98 -4.10 1.14 -1.62
C LEU A 98 -3.95 1.10 -3.16
N SER A 99 -4.79 0.33 -3.86
CA SER A 99 -4.80 0.27 -5.33
C SER A 99 -5.13 1.62 -5.96
N TYR A 100 -6.09 2.36 -5.37
CA TYR A 100 -6.38 3.72 -5.80
C TYR A 100 -5.14 4.61 -5.65
N ALA A 101 -4.49 4.61 -4.49
CA ALA A 101 -3.28 5.41 -4.27
C ALA A 101 -2.19 5.05 -5.30
N ILE A 102 -1.92 3.76 -5.53
CA ILE A 102 -0.98 3.29 -6.56
C ILE A 102 -1.35 3.82 -7.94
N SER A 103 -2.63 3.78 -8.33
CA SER A 103 -3.08 4.27 -9.63
C SER A 103 -2.74 5.76 -9.83
N THR A 104 -2.89 6.59 -8.78
CA THR A 104 -2.63 8.03 -8.83
C THR A 104 -1.15 8.39 -9.02
N VAL A 105 -0.24 7.47 -8.68
CA VAL A 105 1.22 7.66 -8.76
C VAL A 105 1.90 6.67 -9.69
N SER A 106 1.14 5.92 -10.47
CA SER A 106 1.65 4.87 -11.37
C SER A 106 2.73 5.38 -12.33
N SER A 107 2.62 6.62 -12.81
CA SER A 107 3.61 7.26 -13.68
C SER A 107 4.94 7.60 -12.99
N ALA A 108 4.96 7.66 -11.66
CA ALA A 108 6.15 7.93 -10.85
C ALA A 108 6.87 6.64 -10.41
N ILE A 109 6.30 5.46 -10.66
CA ILE A 109 6.89 4.18 -10.25
C ILE A 109 8.05 3.82 -11.19
N THR A 110 9.28 3.99 -10.70
CA THR A 110 10.50 3.62 -11.43
C THR A 110 10.96 2.20 -11.07
N PRO A 111 11.79 1.54 -11.92
CA PRO A 111 12.42 0.27 -11.58
C PRO A 111 13.21 0.31 -10.27
N GLU A 112 13.84 1.44 -9.97
CA GLU A 112 14.59 1.66 -8.73
C GLU A 112 13.69 1.65 -7.49
N ILE A 113 12.53 2.32 -7.55
CA ILE A 113 11.55 2.31 -6.46
C ILE A 113 11.00 0.90 -6.25
N LYS A 114 10.70 0.17 -7.34
CA LYS A 114 10.27 -1.23 -7.25
C LYS A 114 11.33 -2.11 -6.60
N LYS A 115 12.60 -1.89 -6.94
CA LYS A 115 13.73 -2.65 -6.37
C LYS A 115 13.83 -2.40 -4.87
N ARG A 116 13.87 -1.14 -4.43
CA ARG A 116 13.91 -0.77 -3.00
C ARG A 116 12.74 -1.35 -2.22
N ALA A 117 11.53 -1.31 -2.80
CA ALA A 117 10.35 -1.89 -2.18
C ALA A 117 10.50 -3.40 -1.94
N LYS A 118 11.06 -4.15 -2.90
CA LYS A 118 11.33 -5.58 -2.75
C LYS A 118 12.41 -5.86 -1.72
N GLU A 119 13.56 -5.18 -1.83
CA GLU A 119 14.67 -5.34 -0.90
C GLU A 119 14.24 -5.08 0.54
N LYS A 120 13.35 -4.09 0.75
CA LYS A 120 12.82 -3.81 2.08
C LYS A 120 11.91 -4.91 2.61
N ILE A 121 11.12 -5.55 1.76
CA ILE A 121 10.28 -6.70 2.16
C ILE A 121 11.17 -7.87 2.54
N ASP A 122 12.19 -8.16 1.74
CA ASP A 122 13.13 -9.25 2.00
C ASP A 122 13.89 -9.02 3.33
N GLU A 123 14.29 -7.77 3.60
CA GLU A 123 14.89 -7.35 4.88
C GLU A 123 13.93 -7.54 6.07
N LEU A 124 12.65 -7.20 5.89
CA LEU A 124 11.66 -7.21 6.99
C LEU A 124 11.14 -8.62 7.32
N PHE A 125 11.17 -9.55 6.37
CA PHE A 125 10.46 -10.84 6.50
C PHE A 125 11.34 -12.09 6.35
N GLU A 126 12.65 -11.95 6.14
CA GLU A 126 13.62 -13.03 5.89
C GLU A 126 13.27 -13.98 4.71
N PRO A 127 14.25 -14.43 3.92
CA PRO A 127 14.03 -15.21 2.70
C PRO A 127 13.49 -16.64 2.92
N ASP A 128 13.51 -17.18 4.14
CA ASP A 128 13.04 -18.55 4.40
C ASP A 128 11.50 -18.72 4.36
N VAL A 129 10.74 -17.62 4.28
CA VAL A 129 9.28 -17.65 4.14
C VAL A 129 8.82 -17.42 2.69
N VAL A 130 9.71 -16.92 1.82
CA VAL A 130 9.42 -16.56 0.42
C VAL A 130 10.30 -17.37 -0.54
N ALA A 131 10.52 -18.66 -0.22
CA ALA A 131 11.20 -19.57 -1.13
C ALA A 131 10.48 -19.60 -2.48
N GLU A 132 11.21 -19.20 -3.52
CA GLU A 132 10.78 -19.12 -4.90
C GLU A 132 10.02 -20.38 -5.37
N PRO A 133 9.02 -20.27 -6.27
CA PRO A 133 8.46 -21.44 -6.94
C PRO A 133 9.59 -22.14 -7.70
N SER A 134 10.00 -23.29 -7.17
CA SER A 134 11.07 -24.13 -7.72
C SER A 134 10.88 -24.32 -9.23
N LYS A 135 11.88 -23.88 -10.01
CA LYS A 135 12.01 -24.28 -11.41
C LYS A 135 11.99 -25.82 -11.47
N PRO A 136 11.23 -26.43 -12.40
CA PRO A 136 11.19 -27.87 -12.52
C PRO A 136 12.60 -28.41 -12.76
N LYS A 137 12.99 -29.40 -11.95
CA LYS A 137 14.20 -30.20 -12.13
C LYS A 137 14.22 -30.69 -13.58
N SER A 138 15.21 -30.24 -14.35
CA SER A 138 15.57 -30.87 -15.62
C SER A 138 15.99 -32.31 -15.30
N ILE A 139 15.07 -33.25 -15.53
CA ILE A 139 15.38 -34.67 -15.50
C ILE A 139 16.14 -34.94 -16.80
N SER A 140 17.47 -34.89 -16.74
CA SER A 140 18.33 -35.51 -17.75
C SER A 140 18.23 -37.03 -17.58
N LYS A 141 17.72 -37.71 -18.59
CA LYS A 141 17.83 -39.16 -18.74
C LYS A 141 18.52 -39.45 -20.06
#